data_AF-A0A9E3X4S8-F1
#
_entry.id   AF-A0A9E3X4S8-F1
#
_cell.length_a   1.000
_cell.length_b   1.000
_cell.length_c   1.000
_cell.angle_alpha   90.00
_cell.angle_beta   90.00
_cell.angle_gamma   90.00
#
_symmetry.space_group_name_H-M   'P 1'
#
loop_
_entity.id
_entity.type
_entity.pdbx_description
1 polymer ?
#
loop_
_entity_poly.entity_id
_entity_poly.type
_entity_poly.pdbx_seq_one_letter_code
_entity_poly.pdbx_strand_id
1 'polypeptide(L)'
;MSTAQELANQLQAAYDSLCRTFGLLQVEEIETGQMANGWSPKALMAHIAFWDEYQTARMQAAFTNATVSAATAVNPVGANGFARPTVDNDERAAADQERSWETILAAADLARSRMIDFTHTLDEAQLAADYPEGDGTLSFTRLLEHMVRHTRLHAQELQQYCGSMQRWSRGALRALIVQQHTNLMDGISHLPEAEILTAQVCGTWTIRDLLVHVLSWNEYESAVLQQWPDAAHESLTPWLDGHGVDDINANLLAERAELTMIDVCDGLMTYHRRILRAFDRATDEQLGGLGDYGWGEEGTLSNFFYSFALHEAEHAEDLWRYRAGEG
;
A
#
# COMPACT_ATOMS: atom_id res chain seq x y z
N MET A 1 21.35 -7.75 -10.76
CA MET A 1 21.47 -7.70 -9.29
C MET A 1 21.23 -6.26 -8.91
N SER A 2 20.41 -6.02 -7.89
CA SER A 2 20.11 -4.66 -7.43
C SER A 2 21.37 -4.00 -6.86
N THR A 3 21.61 -2.73 -7.20
CA THR A 3 22.69 -1.94 -6.59
C THR A 3 22.34 -1.51 -5.17
N ALA A 4 23.32 -1.06 -4.38
CA ALA A 4 23.08 -0.46 -3.05
C ALA A 4 22.06 0.69 -3.14
N GLN A 5 22.19 1.55 -4.14
CA GLN A 5 21.28 2.67 -4.34
C GLN A 5 19.85 2.19 -4.64
N GLU A 6 19.68 1.18 -5.50
CA GLU A 6 18.37 0.62 -5.81
C GLU A 6 17.72 -0.03 -4.59
N LEU A 7 18.48 -0.76 -3.77
CA LEU A 7 17.98 -1.37 -2.54
C LEU A 7 17.59 -0.32 -1.50
N ALA A 8 18.41 0.72 -1.31
CA ALA A 8 18.11 1.84 -0.42
C ALA A 8 16.82 2.56 -0.85
N ASN A 9 16.66 2.85 -2.15
CA ASN A 9 15.45 3.45 -2.70
C ASN A 9 14.21 2.56 -2.48
N GLN A 10 14.36 1.24 -2.66
CA GLN A 10 13.26 0.29 -2.42
C GLN A 10 12.88 0.20 -0.94
N LEU A 11 13.85 0.25 -0.03
CA LEU A 11 13.62 0.27 1.42
C LEU A 11 12.87 1.54 1.84
N GLN A 12 13.27 2.70 1.32
CA GLN A 12 12.60 3.97 1.57
C GLN A 12 11.18 3.95 1.01
N ALA A 13 11.01 3.56 -0.26
CA ALA A 13 9.70 3.53 -0.90
C ALA A 13 8.70 2.59 -0.19
N ALA A 14 9.18 1.43 0.29
CA ALA A 14 8.35 0.51 1.07
C ALA A 14 7.93 1.12 2.43
N TYR A 15 8.84 1.81 3.11
CA TYR A 15 8.55 2.46 4.38
C TYR A 15 7.63 3.68 4.22
N ASP A 16 7.85 4.51 3.21
CA ASP A 16 6.97 5.64 2.91
C ASP A 16 5.54 5.17 2.60
N SER A 17 5.40 4.05 1.89
CA SER A 17 4.10 3.44 1.63
C SER A 17 3.40 3.03 2.92
N LEU A 18 4.12 2.38 3.83
CA LEU A 18 3.60 2.01 5.15
C LEU A 18 3.15 3.25 5.94
N CYS A 19 3.99 4.29 6.00
CA CYS A 19 3.69 5.53 6.71
C CYS A 19 2.48 6.26 6.12
N ARG A 20 2.32 6.28 4.79
CA ARG A 20 1.11 6.82 4.14
C ARG A 20 -0.15 6.07 4.58
N THR A 21 -0.11 4.73 4.64
CA THR A 21 -1.24 3.94 5.14
C THR A 21 -1.54 4.22 6.60
N PHE A 22 -0.52 4.39 7.46
CA PHE A 22 -0.73 4.85 8.85
C PHE A 22 -1.39 6.23 8.93
N GLY A 23 -1.09 7.13 7.99
CA GLY A 23 -1.71 8.45 7.90
C GLY A 23 -3.23 8.41 7.68
N LEU A 24 -3.79 7.26 7.30
CA LEU A 24 -5.24 7.05 7.17
C LEU A 24 -5.93 6.75 8.50
N LEU A 25 -5.18 6.48 9.57
CA LEU A 25 -5.69 6.07 10.87
C LEU A 25 -5.66 7.23 11.88
N GLN A 26 -6.71 7.33 12.69
CA GLN A 26 -6.70 8.17 13.88
C GLN A 26 -5.81 7.56 14.97
N VAL A 27 -5.32 8.39 15.90
CA VAL A 27 -4.44 7.93 17.00
C VAL A 27 -5.10 6.81 17.81
N GLU A 28 -6.41 6.91 18.08
CA GLU A 28 -7.15 5.88 18.79
C GLU A 28 -7.20 4.56 18.01
N GLU A 29 -7.32 4.61 16.68
CA GLU A 29 -7.30 3.43 15.81
C GLU A 29 -5.91 2.78 15.78
N ILE A 30 -4.84 3.59 15.81
CA ILE A 30 -3.46 3.10 15.87
C ILE A 30 -3.21 2.36 17.19
N GLU A 31 -3.68 2.94 18.30
CA GLU A 31 -3.46 2.44 19.66
C GLU A 31 -4.31 1.20 19.97
N THR A 32 -5.57 1.19 19.56
CA THR A 32 -6.56 0.20 20.02
C THR A 32 -7.18 -0.65 18.93
N GLY A 33 -6.91 -0.34 17.65
CA GLY A 33 -7.36 -1.14 16.53
C GLY A 33 -6.89 -2.59 16.62
N GLN A 34 -7.64 -3.51 16.03
CA GLN A 34 -7.30 -4.93 16.00
C GLN A 34 -7.34 -5.43 14.57
N MET A 35 -6.18 -5.79 14.06
CA MET A 35 -5.99 -6.40 12.75
C MET A 35 -6.37 -7.90 12.76
N ALA A 36 -6.42 -8.53 11.59
CA ALA A 36 -6.77 -9.94 11.44
C ALA A 36 -5.87 -10.91 12.24
N ASN A 37 -4.58 -10.57 12.40
CA ASN A 37 -3.63 -11.34 13.22
C ASN A 37 -3.74 -11.05 14.73
N GLY A 38 -4.69 -10.21 15.15
CA GLY A 38 -4.91 -9.83 16.55
C GLY A 38 -4.01 -8.70 17.04
N TRP A 39 -3.06 -8.23 16.25
CA TRP A 39 -2.19 -7.11 16.62
C TRP A 39 -2.89 -5.77 16.41
N SER A 40 -2.43 -4.75 17.14
CA SER A 40 -2.77 -3.36 16.82
C SER A 40 -1.86 -2.82 15.72
N PRO A 41 -2.29 -1.77 14.98
CA PRO A 41 -1.40 -1.07 14.05
C PRO A 41 -0.11 -0.60 14.74
N LYS A 42 -0.21 -0.10 15.99
CA LYS A 42 0.96 0.26 16.79
C LYS A 42 1.96 -0.91 16.95
N ALA A 43 1.47 -2.10 17.28
CA ALA A 43 2.31 -3.29 17.44
C ALA A 43 2.99 -3.70 16.12
N LEU A 44 2.28 -3.58 14.98
CA LEU A 44 2.85 -3.82 13.65
C LEU A 44 4.02 -2.88 13.35
N MET A 45 3.90 -1.57 13.64
CA MET A 45 5.01 -0.63 13.44
C MET A 45 6.20 -0.95 14.35
N ALA A 46 5.94 -1.30 15.61
CA ALA A 46 7.00 -1.67 16.55
C ALA A 46 7.75 -2.94 16.12
N HIS A 47 7.04 -3.91 15.57
CA HIS A 47 7.61 -5.12 14.98
C HIS A 47 8.54 -4.79 13.80
N ILE A 48 8.13 -3.89 12.90
CA ILE A 48 8.97 -3.45 11.78
C ILE A 48 10.22 -2.73 12.30
N ALA A 49 10.06 -1.78 13.23
CA ALA A 49 11.19 -1.08 13.85
C ALA A 49 12.20 -2.04 14.47
N PHE A 50 11.71 -3.08 15.15
CA PHE A 50 12.56 -4.08 15.75
C PHE A 50 13.36 -4.87 14.72
N TRP A 51 12.69 -5.40 13.69
CA TRP A 51 13.37 -6.21 12.69
C TRP A 51 14.34 -5.39 11.84
N ASP A 52 14.04 -4.11 11.62
CA ASP A 52 14.97 -3.19 10.98
C ASP A 52 16.25 -3.00 11.81
N GLU A 53 16.11 -2.70 13.09
CA GLU A 53 17.25 -2.53 14.02
C GLU A 53 18.05 -3.84 14.13
N TYR A 54 17.36 -4.97 14.32
CA TYR A 54 17.98 -6.28 14.49
C TYR A 54 18.76 -6.72 13.25
N GLN A 55 18.15 -6.65 12.06
CA GLN A 55 18.82 -7.07 10.82
C GLN A 55 19.96 -6.12 10.46
N THR A 56 19.82 -4.82 10.73
CA THR A 56 20.90 -3.86 10.54
C THR A 56 22.10 -4.19 11.44
N ALA A 57 21.87 -4.43 12.75
CA ALA A 57 22.93 -4.80 13.68
C ALA A 57 23.61 -6.12 13.29
N ARG A 58 22.82 -7.10 12.84
CA ARG A 58 23.32 -8.38 12.33
C ARG A 58 24.23 -8.21 11.12
N MET A 59 23.81 -7.43 10.14
CA MET A 59 24.60 -7.18 8.94
C MET A 59 25.87 -6.37 9.24
N GLN A 60 25.79 -5.37 10.12
CA GLN A 60 26.95 -4.59 10.57
C GLN A 60 27.99 -5.45 11.31
N ALA A 61 27.54 -6.38 12.14
CA ALA A 61 28.44 -7.32 12.82
C ALA A 61 29.16 -8.23 11.81
N ALA A 62 28.44 -8.76 10.82
CA ALA A 62 29.03 -9.55 9.73
C ALA A 62 30.03 -8.73 8.91
N PHE A 63 29.69 -7.49 8.56
CA PHE A 63 30.55 -6.57 7.81
C PHE A 63 31.85 -6.26 8.55
N THR A 64 31.75 -5.97 9.86
CA THR A 64 32.91 -5.69 10.71
C THR A 64 33.82 -6.91 10.82
N ASN A 65 33.25 -8.12 10.98
CA ASN A 65 34.04 -9.34 11.05
C ASN A 65 34.74 -9.65 9.72
N ALA A 66 34.08 -9.43 8.59
CA ALA A 66 34.68 -9.63 7.26
C ALA A 66 35.85 -8.67 7.02
N THR A 67 35.68 -7.38 7.36
CA THR A 67 36.73 -6.35 7.19
C THR A 67 37.94 -6.58 8.10
N VAL A 68 37.72 -6.91 9.38
CA VAL A 68 38.82 -7.23 10.33
C VAL A 68 39.61 -8.47 9.89
N SER A 69 38.93 -9.48 9.36
CA SER A 69 39.57 -10.74 8.94
C SER A 69 40.39 -10.58 7.67
N ALA A 70 39.89 -9.79 6.71
CA ALA A 70 40.65 -9.38 5.54
C ALA A 70 41.92 -8.59 5.94
N ALA A 71 41.86 -7.80 7.01
CA ALA A 71 42.99 -7.00 7.49
C ALA A 71 44.03 -7.78 8.33
N THR A 72 43.64 -8.89 8.97
CA THR A 72 44.49 -9.58 9.96
C THR A 72 44.93 -11.00 9.58
N ALA A 73 44.45 -11.57 8.47
CA ALA A 73 44.77 -12.95 8.02
C ALA A 73 44.52 -14.03 9.10
N VAL A 74 43.65 -13.74 10.07
CA VAL A 74 43.17 -14.67 11.08
C VAL A 74 41.70 -14.97 10.77
N ASN A 75 41.36 -16.25 10.61
CA ASN A 75 39.98 -16.69 10.46
C ASN A 75 39.16 -16.23 11.68
N PRO A 76 38.09 -15.43 11.53
CA PRO A 76 37.23 -15.10 12.64
C PRO A 76 36.39 -16.34 12.94
N VAL A 77 36.66 -16.97 14.07
CA VAL A 77 35.80 -18.02 14.60
C VAL A 77 34.50 -17.36 15.07
N GLY A 78 33.48 -17.37 14.22
CA GLY A 78 32.10 -17.01 14.55
C GLY A 78 31.23 -18.25 14.75
N ALA A 79 31.66 -19.19 15.61
CA ALA A 79 31.00 -20.50 15.76
C ALA A 79 29.55 -20.42 16.30
N ASN A 80 29.11 -19.28 16.85
CA ASN A 80 27.81 -19.16 17.53
C ASN A 80 26.75 -18.34 16.76
N GLY A 81 27.08 -17.79 15.58
CA GLY A 81 26.16 -16.92 14.80
C GLY A 81 25.81 -15.59 15.51
N PHE A 82 24.99 -14.76 14.86
CA PHE A 82 24.42 -13.57 15.51
C PHE A 82 23.31 -14.00 16.49
N ALA A 83 23.30 -13.43 17.69
CA ALA A 83 22.38 -13.83 18.74
C ALA A 83 20.93 -13.66 18.30
N ARG A 84 20.17 -14.76 18.26
CA ARG A 84 18.74 -14.71 17.89
C ARG A 84 17.91 -14.08 19.01
N PRO A 85 16.80 -13.40 18.68
CA PRO A 85 15.86 -12.93 19.67
C PRO A 85 15.34 -14.12 20.51
N THR A 86 15.22 -13.93 21.82
CA THR A 86 14.75 -14.96 22.77
C THR A 86 13.24 -14.99 22.94
N VAL A 87 12.56 -13.97 22.43
CA VAL A 87 11.10 -13.82 22.45
C VAL A 87 10.57 -13.95 21.04
N ASP A 88 9.35 -14.47 20.90
CA ASP A 88 8.68 -14.50 19.60
C ASP A 88 8.05 -13.13 19.25
N ASN A 89 7.42 -13.07 18.08
CA ASN A 89 6.82 -11.82 17.60
C ASN A 89 5.60 -11.40 18.43
N ASP A 90 4.83 -12.34 18.99
CA ASP A 90 3.61 -12.04 19.76
C ASP A 90 3.97 -11.55 21.16
N GLU A 91 4.94 -12.17 21.81
CA GLU A 91 5.52 -11.70 23.07
C GLU A 91 6.10 -10.29 22.92
N ARG A 92 6.74 -10.02 21.78
CA ARG A 92 7.28 -8.70 21.47
C ARG A 92 6.19 -7.66 21.22
N ALA A 93 5.19 -8.01 20.41
CA ALA A 93 4.02 -7.17 20.15
C ALA A 93 3.30 -6.81 21.45
N ALA A 94 3.19 -7.75 22.40
CA ALA A 94 2.64 -7.51 23.73
C ALA A 94 3.49 -6.52 24.55
N ALA A 95 4.82 -6.64 24.53
CA ALA A 95 5.71 -5.72 25.23
C ALA A 95 5.64 -4.28 24.68
N ASP A 96 5.40 -4.11 23.38
CA ASP A 96 5.27 -2.81 22.75
C ASP A 96 3.93 -2.10 23.05
N GLN A 97 2.96 -2.78 23.66
CA GLN A 97 1.68 -2.17 24.06
C GLN A 97 1.86 -1.02 25.05
N GLU A 98 2.86 -1.09 25.93
CA GLU A 98 3.13 -0.08 26.96
C GLU A 98 3.83 1.18 26.42
N ARG A 99 4.37 1.13 25.20
CA ARG A 99 5.05 2.27 24.57
C ARG A 99 4.02 3.17 23.88
N SER A 100 4.25 4.48 23.92
CA SER A 100 3.42 5.43 23.15
C SER A 100 3.67 5.28 21.65
N TRP A 101 2.66 5.62 20.84
CA TRP A 101 2.81 5.72 19.40
C TRP A 101 4.01 6.56 18.95
N GLU A 102 4.23 7.74 19.54
CA GLU A 102 5.34 8.62 19.14
C GLU A 102 6.70 7.97 19.39
N THR A 103 6.82 7.22 20.48
CA THR A 103 8.05 6.48 20.81
C THR A 103 8.31 5.34 19.83
N ILE A 104 7.26 4.69 19.35
CA ILE A 104 7.36 3.61 18.36
C ILE A 104 7.70 4.17 16.98
N LEU A 105 6.99 5.22 16.55
CA LEU A 105 7.23 5.85 15.26
C LEU A 105 8.65 6.41 15.16
N ALA A 106 9.13 7.13 16.18
CA ALA A 106 10.51 7.65 16.20
C ALA A 106 11.56 6.51 16.18
N ALA A 107 11.27 5.37 16.81
CA ALA A 107 12.15 4.21 16.74
C ALA A 107 12.15 3.56 15.36
N ALA A 108 10.99 3.48 14.69
CA ALA A 108 10.87 2.98 13.33
C ALA A 108 11.62 3.85 12.32
N ASP A 109 11.44 5.18 12.40
CA ASP A 109 12.13 6.16 11.54
C ASP A 109 13.66 6.03 11.68
N LEU A 110 14.13 5.93 12.93
CA LEU A 110 15.56 5.77 13.22
C LEU A 110 16.10 4.43 12.71
N ALA A 111 15.39 3.33 12.96
CA ALA A 111 15.80 1.99 12.54
C ALA A 111 15.88 1.88 11.01
N ARG A 112 14.87 2.40 10.30
CA ARG A 112 14.85 2.43 8.84
C ARG A 112 15.97 3.30 8.28
N SER A 113 16.16 4.50 8.82
CA SER A 113 17.24 5.40 8.40
C SER A 113 18.61 4.73 8.53
N ARG A 114 18.87 4.06 9.66
CA ARG A 114 20.13 3.32 9.88
C ARG A 114 20.33 2.18 8.89
N MET A 115 19.28 1.45 8.53
CA MET A 115 19.37 0.40 7.52
C MET A 115 19.73 0.96 6.15
N ILE A 116 19.11 2.07 5.76
CA ILE A 116 19.38 2.76 4.50
C ILE A 116 20.82 3.29 4.48
N ASP A 117 21.24 3.96 5.54
CA ASP A 117 22.61 4.46 5.69
C ASP A 117 23.62 3.32 5.59
N PHE A 118 23.39 2.19 6.28
CA PHE A 118 24.25 1.02 6.18
C PHE A 118 24.29 0.47 4.75
N THR A 119 23.15 0.40 4.06
CA THR A 119 23.08 -0.05 2.67
C THR A 119 23.94 0.81 1.74
N HIS A 120 23.98 2.12 1.95
CA HIS A 120 24.85 3.03 1.21
C HIS A 120 26.35 2.84 1.45
N THR A 121 26.74 2.19 2.56
CA THR A 121 28.16 1.90 2.83
C THR A 121 28.68 0.68 2.06
N LEU A 122 27.79 -0.14 1.49
CA LEU A 122 28.16 -1.37 0.80
C LEU A 122 28.53 -1.10 -0.66
N ASP A 123 29.69 -1.60 -1.09
CA ASP A 123 30.05 -1.66 -2.49
C ASP A 123 29.44 -2.90 -3.20
N GLU A 124 29.57 -2.96 -4.53
CA GLU A 124 29.01 -4.05 -5.34
C GLU A 124 29.61 -5.43 -4.97
N ALA A 125 30.90 -5.47 -4.63
CA ALA A 125 31.57 -6.72 -4.27
C ALA A 125 31.06 -7.23 -2.91
N GLN A 126 30.85 -6.32 -1.96
CA GLN A 126 30.32 -6.62 -0.63
C GLN A 126 28.85 -7.06 -0.71
N LEU A 127 28.03 -6.39 -1.52
CA LEU A 127 26.62 -6.79 -1.73
C LEU A 127 26.49 -8.18 -2.36
N ALA A 128 27.36 -8.50 -3.31
CA ALA A 128 27.39 -9.79 -4.00
C ALA A 128 28.04 -10.91 -3.16
N ALA A 129 28.81 -10.55 -2.13
CA ALA A 129 29.50 -11.51 -1.29
C ALA A 129 28.53 -12.24 -0.36
N ASP A 130 28.73 -13.55 -0.31
CA ASP A 130 28.16 -14.41 0.71
C ASP A 130 29.07 -14.41 1.95
N TYR A 131 28.46 -14.43 3.14
CA TYR A 131 29.19 -14.52 4.41
C TYR A 131 28.67 -15.67 5.29
N PRO A 132 29.56 -16.35 6.04
CA PRO A 132 29.16 -17.42 6.94
C PRO A 132 28.49 -16.86 8.20
N GLU A 133 27.41 -17.51 8.65
CA GLU A 133 26.79 -17.24 9.94
C GLU A 133 26.23 -18.54 10.54
N GLY A 134 26.80 -18.99 11.66
CA GLY A 134 26.51 -20.32 12.20
C GLY A 134 26.90 -21.41 11.20
N ASP A 135 25.99 -22.37 10.98
CA ASP A 135 26.18 -23.46 10.00
C ASP A 135 25.76 -23.08 8.56
N GLY A 136 25.32 -21.82 8.35
CA GLY A 136 24.77 -21.35 7.08
C GLY A 136 25.57 -20.25 6.41
N THR A 137 25.12 -19.90 5.20
CA THR A 137 25.63 -18.78 4.41
C THR A 137 24.52 -17.79 4.13
N LEU A 138 24.83 -16.50 4.26
CA LEU A 138 23.90 -15.39 4.05
C LEU A 138 24.46 -14.40 3.04
N SER A 139 23.59 -13.54 2.53
CA SER A 139 23.91 -12.49 1.57
C SER A 139 23.25 -11.19 2.01
N PHE A 140 24.00 -10.07 1.98
CA PHE A 140 23.42 -8.76 2.26
C PHE A 140 22.29 -8.42 1.28
N THR A 141 22.48 -8.68 -0.01
CA THR A 141 21.44 -8.47 -1.04
C THR A 141 20.16 -9.20 -0.68
N ARG A 142 20.22 -10.49 -0.36
CA ARG A 142 19.02 -11.28 -0.03
C ARG A 142 18.32 -10.81 1.24
N LEU A 143 19.08 -10.38 2.25
CA LEU A 143 18.53 -9.85 3.51
C LEU A 143 17.84 -8.49 3.28
N LEU A 144 18.46 -7.58 2.54
CA LEU A 144 17.87 -6.28 2.21
C LEU A 144 16.61 -6.43 1.37
N GLU A 145 16.63 -7.28 0.33
CA GLU A 145 15.45 -7.60 -0.46
C GLU A 145 14.33 -8.24 0.39
N HIS A 146 14.69 -9.07 1.37
CA HIS A 146 13.74 -9.61 2.32
C HIS A 146 13.11 -8.50 3.17
N MET A 147 13.89 -7.53 3.65
CA MET A 147 13.36 -6.39 4.43
C MET A 147 12.44 -5.47 3.61
N VAL A 148 12.74 -5.28 2.32
CA VAL A 148 11.82 -4.60 1.39
C VAL A 148 10.49 -5.35 1.30
N ARG A 149 10.51 -6.67 1.04
CA ARG A 149 9.30 -7.50 0.96
C ARG A 149 8.52 -7.54 2.27
N HIS A 150 9.22 -7.66 3.39
CA HIS A 150 8.65 -7.69 4.74
C HIS A 150 7.88 -6.42 5.06
N THR A 151 8.45 -5.25 4.74
CA THR A 151 7.77 -3.95 4.93
C THR A 151 6.53 -3.85 4.04
N ARG A 152 6.64 -4.25 2.77
CA ARG A 152 5.51 -4.25 1.82
C ARG A 152 4.37 -5.17 2.28
N LEU A 153 4.70 -6.35 2.79
CA LEU A 153 3.72 -7.29 3.31
C LEU A 153 2.93 -6.65 4.47
N HIS A 154 3.62 -6.04 5.43
CA HIS A 154 2.95 -5.40 6.56
C HIS A 154 2.18 -4.13 6.16
N ALA A 155 2.64 -3.40 5.14
CA ALA A 155 1.86 -2.30 4.56
C ALA A 155 0.55 -2.82 3.95
N GLN A 156 0.58 -3.97 3.28
CA GLN A 156 -0.61 -4.62 2.73
C GLN A 156 -1.56 -5.10 3.84
N GLU A 157 -1.04 -5.73 4.90
CA GLU A 157 -1.86 -6.14 6.06
C GLU A 157 -2.55 -4.94 6.72
N LEU A 158 -1.83 -3.81 6.87
CA LEU A 158 -2.39 -2.57 7.40
C LEU A 158 -3.45 -1.98 6.46
N GLN A 159 -3.21 -2.01 5.15
CA GLN A 159 -4.16 -1.55 4.14
C GLN A 159 -5.46 -2.38 4.20
N GLN A 160 -5.35 -3.71 4.32
CA GLN A 160 -6.50 -4.60 4.49
C GLN A 160 -7.28 -4.26 5.76
N TYR A 161 -6.59 -3.98 6.87
CA TYR A 161 -7.24 -3.50 8.09
C TYR A 161 -7.99 -2.17 7.85
N CYS A 162 -7.38 -1.23 7.13
CA CYS A 162 -7.98 0.07 6.82
C CYS A 162 -9.30 -0.03 6.07
N GLY A 163 -9.51 -1.06 5.24
CA GLY A 163 -10.77 -1.30 4.52
C GLY A 163 -11.69 -2.33 5.18
N SER A 164 -11.29 -2.92 6.30
CA SER A 164 -12.01 -4.04 6.93
C SER A 164 -13.22 -3.60 7.76
N MET A 165 -14.15 -4.54 7.96
CA MET A 165 -15.24 -4.41 8.95
C MET A 165 -14.75 -4.46 10.41
N GLN A 166 -13.47 -4.75 10.68
CA GLN A 166 -12.88 -4.62 12.02
C GLN A 166 -12.69 -3.15 12.40
N ARG A 167 -12.40 -2.31 11.40
CA ARG A 167 -12.27 -0.86 11.54
C ARG A 167 -13.62 -0.17 11.40
N TRP A 168 -14.37 -0.52 10.36
CA TRP A 168 -15.58 0.20 10.00
C TRP A 168 -16.85 -0.45 10.54
N SER A 169 -17.73 0.37 11.11
CA SER A 169 -19.15 0.01 11.11
C SER A 169 -19.71 0.09 9.69
N ARG A 170 -20.73 -0.72 9.40
CA ARG A 170 -21.41 -0.68 8.09
C ARG A 170 -21.90 0.72 7.72
N GLY A 171 -22.47 1.44 8.68
CA GLY A 171 -22.94 2.81 8.47
C GLY A 171 -21.81 3.79 8.16
N ALA A 172 -20.66 3.64 8.81
CA ALA A 172 -19.50 4.50 8.59
C ALA A 172 -18.83 4.22 7.23
N LEU A 173 -18.63 2.96 6.84
CA LEU A 173 -18.09 2.63 5.51
C LEU A 173 -19.04 3.09 4.40
N ARG A 174 -20.35 2.89 4.56
CA ARG A 174 -21.34 3.42 3.62
C ARG A 174 -21.26 4.95 3.49
N ALA A 175 -21.12 5.65 4.62
CA ALA A 175 -21.00 7.10 4.64
C ALA A 175 -19.72 7.56 3.94
N LEU A 176 -18.60 6.84 4.12
CA LEU A 176 -17.36 7.09 3.40
C LEU A 176 -17.56 6.99 1.88
N ILE A 177 -18.15 5.88 1.40
CA ILE A 177 -18.41 5.68 -0.05
C ILE A 177 -19.24 6.82 -0.63
N VAL A 178 -20.32 7.22 0.06
CA VAL A 178 -21.16 8.36 -0.36
C VAL A 178 -20.37 9.67 -0.37
N GLN A 179 -19.55 9.90 0.66
CA GLN A 179 -18.81 11.15 0.82
C GLN A 179 -17.75 11.32 -0.26
N GLN A 180 -17.00 10.28 -0.62
CA GLN A 180 -15.94 10.40 -1.62
C GLN A 180 -16.50 10.65 -3.02
N HIS A 181 -17.59 9.98 -3.37
CA HIS A 181 -18.31 10.28 -4.59
C HIS A 181 -18.83 11.72 -4.64
N THR A 182 -19.37 12.21 -3.51
CA THR A 182 -19.84 13.60 -3.40
C THR A 182 -18.67 14.57 -3.56
N ASN A 183 -17.52 14.30 -2.93
CA ASN A 183 -16.32 15.14 -3.04
C ASN A 183 -15.83 15.24 -4.49
N LEU A 184 -15.82 14.13 -5.23
CA LEU A 184 -15.46 14.11 -6.64
C LEU A 184 -16.39 14.99 -7.48
N MET A 185 -17.70 14.83 -7.31
CA MET A 185 -18.71 15.60 -8.06
C MET A 185 -18.74 17.08 -7.66
N ASP A 186 -18.51 17.41 -6.39
CA ASP A 186 -18.37 18.78 -5.92
C ASP A 186 -17.10 19.42 -6.49
N GLY A 187 -16.04 18.63 -6.71
CA GLY A 187 -14.78 19.05 -7.34
C GLY A 187 -14.99 19.72 -8.70
N ILE A 188 -15.95 19.25 -9.50
CA ILE A 188 -16.26 19.83 -10.82
C ILE A 188 -17.39 20.87 -10.79
N SER A 189 -18.02 21.08 -9.64
CA SER A 189 -19.13 22.02 -9.52
C SER A 189 -18.68 23.46 -9.79
N HIS A 190 -19.47 24.16 -10.61
CA HIS A 190 -19.23 25.52 -11.10
C HIS A 190 -18.07 25.71 -12.09
N LEU A 191 -17.43 24.64 -12.55
CA LEU A 191 -16.45 24.75 -13.64
C LEU A 191 -17.15 24.92 -15.00
N PRO A 192 -16.74 25.88 -15.84
CA PRO A 192 -17.19 25.97 -17.22
C PRO A 192 -16.81 24.71 -18.01
N GLU A 193 -17.66 24.27 -18.94
CA GLU A 193 -17.37 23.11 -19.78
C GLU A 193 -16.05 23.24 -20.55
N ALA A 194 -15.74 24.43 -21.08
CA ALA A 194 -14.47 24.68 -21.75
C ALA A 194 -13.25 24.42 -20.85
N GLU A 195 -13.38 24.69 -19.54
CA GLU A 195 -12.34 24.42 -18.56
C GLU A 195 -12.22 22.91 -18.30
N ILE A 196 -13.35 22.23 -18.10
CA ILE A 196 -13.39 20.76 -17.92
C ILE A 196 -12.68 20.02 -19.07
N LEU A 197 -12.84 20.53 -20.29
CA LEU A 197 -12.27 19.93 -21.51
C LEU A 197 -10.81 20.27 -21.77
N THR A 198 -10.21 21.22 -21.05
CA THR A 198 -8.86 21.73 -21.39
C THR A 198 -7.91 21.82 -20.21
N ALA A 199 -8.41 21.96 -18.99
CA ALA A 199 -7.59 22.04 -17.78
C ALA A 199 -7.00 20.67 -17.45
N GLN A 200 -5.67 20.59 -17.41
CA GLN A 200 -4.94 19.40 -16.99
C GLN A 200 -4.80 19.38 -15.48
N VAL A 201 -5.24 18.28 -14.85
CA VAL A 201 -5.34 18.17 -13.38
C VAL A 201 -4.57 16.99 -12.81
N CYS A 202 -4.30 15.98 -13.62
CA CYS A 202 -3.51 14.81 -13.25
C CYS A 202 -2.53 14.50 -14.38
N GLY A 203 -1.31 15.01 -14.27
CA GLY A 203 -0.31 14.91 -15.33
C GLY A 203 -0.81 15.55 -16.62
N THR A 204 -0.99 14.75 -17.68
CA THR A 204 -1.49 15.24 -18.98
C THR A 204 -3.01 15.14 -19.12
N TRP A 205 -3.71 14.53 -18.17
CA TRP A 205 -5.15 14.29 -18.24
C TRP A 205 -5.94 15.54 -17.92
N THR A 206 -6.91 15.83 -18.77
CA THR A 206 -7.91 16.86 -18.50
C THR A 206 -8.87 16.43 -17.39
N ILE A 207 -9.66 17.37 -16.85
CA ILE A 207 -10.75 17.02 -15.91
C ILE A 207 -11.71 16.00 -16.55
N ARG A 208 -12.05 16.16 -17.84
CA ARG A 208 -12.85 15.16 -18.56
C ARG A 208 -12.17 13.79 -18.54
N ASP A 209 -10.88 13.72 -18.89
CA ASP A 209 -10.16 12.45 -18.96
C ASP A 209 -10.14 11.75 -17.59
N LEU A 210 -9.85 12.50 -16.52
CA LEU A 210 -9.90 11.99 -15.15
C LEU A 210 -11.29 11.43 -14.79
N LEU A 211 -12.38 12.11 -15.15
CA LEU A 211 -13.74 11.62 -14.89
C LEU A 211 -14.11 10.38 -15.72
N VAL A 212 -13.65 10.31 -16.98
CA VAL A 212 -13.82 9.12 -17.82
C VAL A 212 -13.05 7.93 -17.25
N HIS A 213 -11.85 8.17 -16.73
CA HIS A 213 -11.07 7.17 -16.01
C HIS A 213 -11.83 6.65 -14.77
N VAL A 214 -12.32 7.54 -13.91
CA VAL A 214 -13.13 7.13 -12.74
C VAL A 214 -14.38 6.36 -13.17
N LEU A 215 -15.10 6.81 -14.20
CA LEU A 215 -16.25 6.09 -14.74
C LEU A 215 -15.89 4.67 -15.17
N SER A 216 -14.76 4.50 -15.86
CA SER A 216 -14.30 3.19 -16.35
C SER A 216 -14.03 2.22 -15.20
N TRP A 217 -13.44 2.71 -14.11
CA TRP A 217 -13.19 1.92 -12.91
C TRP A 217 -14.47 1.63 -12.11
N ASN A 218 -15.44 2.56 -12.04
CA ASN A 218 -16.76 2.30 -11.46
C ASN A 218 -17.57 1.26 -12.24
N GLU A 219 -17.39 1.20 -13.57
CA GLU A 219 -17.94 0.16 -14.42
C GLU A 219 -17.36 -1.22 -14.09
N TYR A 220 -16.04 -1.30 -13.97
CA TYR A 220 -15.32 -2.49 -13.56
C TYR A 220 -15.74 -2.94 -12.15
N GLU A 221 -15.79 -2.04 -11.17
CA GLU A 221 -16.25 -2.34 -9.81
C GLU A 221 -17.65 -2.98 -9.85
N SER A 222 -18.57 -2.36 -10.60
CA SER A 222 -19.91 -2.91 -10.75
C SER A 222 -19.94 -4.27 -11.44
N ALA A 223 -19.00 -4.59 -12.32
CA ALA A 223 -18.91 -5.88 -13.00
C ALA A 223 -18.39 -6.98 -12.05
N VAL A 224 -17.39 -6.66 -11.22
CA VAL A 224 -16.89 -7.55 -10.15
C VAL A 224 -18.01 -7.82 -9.14
N LEU A 225 -18.70 -6.78 -8.66
CA LEU A 225 -19.79 -6.91 -7.68
C LEU A 225 -20.96 -7.78 -8.16
N GLN A 226 -21.21 -7.85 -9.47
CA GLN A 226 -22.25 -8.73 -10.03
C GLN A 226 -21.89 -10.21 -10.00
N GLN A 227 -20.60 -10.53 -9.88
CA GLN A 227 -20.06 -11.88 -9.93
C GLN A 227 -19.39 -12.31 -8.62
N TRP A 228 -19.41 -11.43 -7.61
CA TRP A 228 -18.83 -11.69 -6.30
C TRP A 228 -19.32 -13.04 -5.70
N PRO A 229 -18.43 -13.89 -5.13
CA PRO A 229 -17.01 -13.65 -4.84
C PRO A 229 -16.02 -14.13 -5.91
N ASP A 230 -16.49 -14.68 -7.03
CA ASP A 230 -15.67 -15.39 -8.03
C ASP A 230 -15.84 -14.71 -9.39
N ALA A 231 -15.27 -13.50 -9.51
CA ALA A 231 -15.40 -12.71 -10.71
C ALA A 231 -14.52 -13.29 -11.83
N ALA A 232 -15.17 -13.83 -12.87
CA ALA A 232 -14.46 -14.49 -13.96
C ALA A 232 -13.60 -13.48 -14.73
N HIS A 233 -12.28 -13.64 -14.69
CA HIS A 233 -11.32 -12.76 -15.37
C HIS A 233 -11.68 -12.51 -16.85
N GLU A 234 -12.16 -13.54 -17.56
CA GLU A 234 -12.57 -13.44 -18.97
C GLU A 234 -13.69 -12.39 -19.18
N SER A 235 -14.61 -12.28 -18.24
CA SER A 235 -15.71 -11.30 -18.28
C SER A 235 -15.24 -9.86 -18.01
N LEU A 236 -14.08 -9.71 -17.37
CA LEU A 236 -13.47 -8.43 -16.98
C LEU A 236 -12.40 -7.95 -17.97
N THR A 237 -12.06 -8.78 -18.96
CA THR A 237 -11.11 -8.43 -20.05
C THR A 237 -11.31 -7.03 -20.64
N PRO A 238 -12.55 -6.52 -20.87
CA PRO A 238 -12.73 -5.17 -21.39
C PRO A 238 -12.13 -4.04 -20.53
N TRP A 239 -11.84 -4.30 -19.25
CA TRP A 239 -11.22 -3.33 -18.34
C TRP A 239 -9.77 -3.66 -18.00
N LEU A 240 -9.27 -4.83 -18.39
CA LEU A 240 -7.95 -5.33 -17.98
C LEU A 240 -7.01 -5.59 -19.15
N ASP A 241 -7.43 -5.32 -20.39
CA ASP A 241 -6.63 -5.53 -21.59
C ASP A 241 -5.55 -4.44 -21.76
N GLY A 242 -4.28 -4.82 -21.56
CA GLY A 242 -3.12 -3.93 -21.73
C GLY A 242 -1.84 -4.48 -21.09
N HIS A 243 -0.70 -3.82 -21.36
CA HIS A 243 0.60 -4.18 -20.79
C HIS A 243 0.96 -3.32 -19.56
N GLY A 244 0.07 -3.32 -18.57
CA GLY A 244 0.21 -2.54 -17.35
C GLY A 244 -0.89 -1.49 -17.19
N VAL A 245 -0.94 -0.87 -16.02
CA VAL A 245 -2.03 0.05 -15.62
C VAL A 245 -2.12 1.26 -16.54
N ASP A 246 -0.99 1.83 -16.98
CA ASP A 246 -0.99 3.00 -17.86
C ASP A 246 -1.59 2.69 -19.25
N ASP A 247 -1.23 1.54 -19.83
CA ASP A 247 -1.76 1.08 -21.10
C ASP A 247 -3.26 0.78 -21.00
N ILE A 248 -3.68 0.12 -19.91
CA ILE A 248 -5.09 -0.15 -19.62
C ILE A 248 -5.88 1.16 -19.54
N ASN A 249 -5.40 2.14 -18.76
CA ASN A 249 -6.07 3.42 -18.61
C ASN A 249 -6.14 4.18 -19.94
N ALA A 250 -5.08 4.16 -20.75
CA ALA A 250 -5.08 4.78 -22.07
C ALA A 250 -6.11 4.14 -23.02
N ASN A 251 -6.23 2.81 -23.01
CA ASN A 251 -7.23 2.09 -23.78
C ASN A 251 -8.66 2.46 -23.33
N LEU A 252 -8.92 2.46 -22.02
CA LEU A 252 -10.21 2.81 -21.45
C LEU A 252 -10.65 4.23 -21.80
N LEU A 253 -9.72 5.18 -21.79
CA LEU A 253 -9.95 6.57 -22.24
C LEU A 253 -10.28 6.62 -23.73
N ALA A 254 -9.52 5.91 -24.57
CA ALA A 254 -9.71 5.90 -26.02
C ALA A 254 -11.08 5.31 -26.42
N GLU A 255 -11.52 4.23 -25.77
CA GLU A 255 -12.84 3.62 -25.98
C GLU A 255 -14.01 4.56 -25.65
N ARG A 256 -13.76 5.53 -24.76
CA ARG A 256 -14.76 6.49 -24.26
C ARG A 256 -14.53 7.90 -24.83
N ALA A 257 -13.75 8.03 -25.90
CA ALA A 257 -13.44 9.32 -26.52
C ALA A 257 -14.69 10.08 -26.99
N GLU A 258 -15.74 9.37 -27.41
CA GLU A 258 -16.98 9.95 -27.93
C GLU A 258 -18.00 10.33 -26.85
N LEU A 259 -17.76 9.99 -25.57
CA LEU A 259 -18.69 10.32 -24.48
C LEU A 259 -18.76 11.84 -24.26
N THR A 260 -19.97 12.38 -24.21
CA THR A 260 -20.17 13.78 -23.80
C THR A 260 -20.02 13.91 -22.28
N MET A 261 -19.85 15.14 -21.78
CA MET A 261 -19.85 15.36 -20.32
C MET A 261 -21.16 14.94 -19.65
N ILE A 262 -22.29 14.98 -20.37
CA ILE A 262 -23.57 14.48 -19.87
C ILE A 262 -23.50 12.97 -19.68
N ASP A 263 -23.01 12.23 -20.68
CA ASP A 263 -22.88 10.77 -20.61
C ASP A 263 -21.94 10.34 -19.47
N VAL A 264 -20.83 11.07 -19.28
CA VAL A 264 -19.87 10.79 -18.20
C VAL A 264 -20.51 11.00 -16.83
N CYS A 265 -21.15 12.15 -16.59
CA CYS A 265 -21.81 12.45 -15.32
C CYS A 265 -22.98 11.49 -15.02
N ASP A 266 -23.80 11.18 -16.02
CA ASP A 266 -24.91 10.22 -15.88
C ASP A 266 -24.39 8.81 -15.60
N GLY A 267 -23.28 8.42 -16.23
CA GLY A 267 -22.55 7.18 -15.97
C GLY A 267 -22.08 7.09 -14.51
N LEU A 268 -21.35 8.10 -14.05
CA LEU A 268 -20.83 8.17 -12.67
C LEU A 268 -21.97 8.03 -11.64
N MET A 269 -23.07 8.78 -11.82
CA MET A 269 -24.26 8.68 -10.98
C MET A 269 -24.91 7.29 -11.02
N THR A 270 -24.95 6.68 -12.20
CA THR A 270 -25.60 5.38 -12.40
C THR A 270 -24.83 4.28 -11.71
N TYR A 271 -23.51 4.21 -11.91
CA TYR A 271 -22.68 3.18 -11.31
C TYR A 271 -22.53 3.37 -9.80
N HIS A 272 -22.38 4.60 -9.31
CA HIS A 272 -22.39 4.87 -7.87
C HIS A 272 -23.67 4.35 -7.18
N ARG A 273 -24.85 4.57 -7.78
CA ARG A 273 -26.11 4.00 -7.25
C ARG A 273 -26.14 2.47 -7.30
N ARG A 274 -25.51 1.83 -8.28
CA ARG A 274 -25.42 0.36 -8.37
C ARG A 274 -24.49 -0.19 -7.29
N ILE A 275 -23.33 0.42 -7.12
CA ILE A 275 -22.32 0.10 -6.10
C ILE A 275 -22.95 0.22 -4.70
N LEU A 276 -23.60 1.36 -4.39
CA LEU A 276 -24.31 1.52 -3.11
C LEU A 276 -25.41 0.49 -2.88
N ARG A 277 -26.17 0.14 -3.93
CA ARG A 277 -27.19 -0.92 -3.81
C ARG A 277 -26.57 -2.29 -3.56
N ALA A 278 -25.41 -2.59 -4.13
CA ALA A 278 -24.67 -3.81 -3.86
C ALA A 278 -24.20 -3.83 -2.39
N PHE A 279 -23.60 -2.72 -1.93
CA PHE A 279 -23.20 -2.55 -0.54
C PHE A 279 -24.38 -2.73 0.42
N ASP A 280 -25.53 -2.09 0.15
CA ASP A 280 -26.72 -2.14 1.01
C ASP A 280 -27.36 -3.55 1.05
N ARG A 281 -27.09 -4.41 0.06
CA ARG A 281 -27.61 -5.77 -0.01
C ARG A 281 -26.67 -6.83 0.56
N ALA A 282 -25.37 -6.57 0.58
CA ALA A 282 -24.38 -7.51 1.09
C ALA A 282 -24.67 -7.84 2.56
N THR A 283 -24.58 -9.11 2.96
CA THR A 283 -24.62 -9.48 4.38
C THR A 283 -23.29 -9.14 5.06
N ASP A 284 -23.25 -9.10 6.40
CA ASP A 284 -21.99 -8.88 7.12
C ASP A 284 -20.98 -10.01 6.85
N GLU A 285 -21.47 -11.24 6.66
CA GLU A 285 -20.66 -12.38 6.21
C GLU A 285 -20.06 -12.14 4.82
N GLN A 286 -20.83 -11.61 3.86
CA GLN A 286 -20.30 -11.27 2.54
C GLN A 286 -19.29 -10.12 2.62
N LEU A 287 -19.56 -9.08 3.42
CA LEU A 287 -18.64 -7.94 3.61
C LEU A 287 -17.30 -8.37 4.22
N GLY A 288 -17.31 -9.38 5.10
CA GLY A 288 -16.10 -9.96 5.69
C GLY A 288 -15.48 -11.09 4.88
N GLY A 289 -16.18 -11.63 3.88
CA GLY A 289 -15.73 -12.76 3.07
C GLY A 289 -14.67 -12.37 2.05
N LEU A 290 -13.72 -13.27 1.80
CA LEU A 290 -12.71 -13.13 0.75
C LEU A 290 -13.32 -13.42 -0.63
N GLY A 291 -12.83 -12.73 -1.65
CA GLY A 291 -13.15 -12.97 -3.05
C GLY A 291 -12.04 -12.46 -3.96
N ASP A 292 -12.11 -12.87 -5.22
CA ASP A 292 -11.20 -12.44 -6.28
C ASP A 292 -11.70 -11.12 -6.86
N TYR A 293 -10.83 -10.12 -6.95
CA TYR A 293 -11.11 -8.84 -7.61
C TYR A 293 -11.08 -8.98 -9.14
N GLY A 294 -10.57 -10.11 -9.66
CA GLY A 294 -10.57 -10.48 -11.06
C GLY A 294 -9.36 -9.98 -11.83
N TRP A 295 -8.37 -9.38 -11.14
CA TRP A 295 -7.10 -8.89 -11.69
C TRP A 295 -5.86 -9.49 -10.99
N GLY A 296 -6.02 -10.62 -10.30
CA GLY A 296 -4.94 -11.31 -9.59
C GLY A 296 -4.70 -10.83 -8.15
N GLU A 297 -5.65 -10.11 -7.58
CA GLU A 297 -5.67 -9.70 -6.17
C GLU A 297 -6.91 -10.29 -5.51
N GLU A 298 -6.74 -10.75 -4.28
CA GLU A 298 -7.81 -11.24 -3.43
C GLU A 298 -7.93 -10.35 -2.20
N GLY A 299 -9.15 -10.16 -1.72
CA GLY A 299 -9.40 -9.43 -0.48
C GLY A 299 -10.85 -9.52 -0.03
N THR A 300 -11.20 -8.84 1.05
CA THR A 300 -12.59 -8.83 1.51
C THR A 300 -13.46 -7.94 0.62
N LEU A 301 -14.76 -8.21 0.58
CA LEU A 301 -15.70 -7.34 -0.12
C LEU A 301 -15.73 -5.93 0.47
N SER A 302 -15.62 -5.80 1.79
CA SER A 302 -15.50 -4.48 2.46
C SER A 302 -14.28 -3.70 2.00
N ASN A 303 -13.13 -4.38 1.86
CA ASN A 303 -11.92 -3.76 1.37
C ASN A 303 -12.02 -3.36 -0.11
N PHE A 304 -12.78 -4.11 -0.91
CA PHE A 304 -13.06 -3.76 -2.30
C PHE A 304 -13.87 -2.45 -2.41
N PHE A 305 -14.96 -2.30 -1.65
CA PHE A 305 -15.69 -1.04 -1.60
C PHE A 305 -14.84 0.13 -1.06
N TYR A 306 -13.99 -0.15 -0.08
CA TYR A 306 -13.09 0.84 0.49
C TYR A 306 -12.04 1.32 -0.52
N SER A 307 -11.43 0.42 -1.31
CA SER A 307 -10.40 0.78 -2.29
C SER A 307 -10.95 1.70 -3.38
N PHE A 308 -12.17 1.44 -3.88
CA PHE A 308 -12.81 2.32 -4.87
C PHE A 308 -13.23 3.66 -4.27
N ALA A 309 -13.66 3.70 -3.00
CA ALA A 309 -13.90 4.97 -2.31
C ALA A 309 -12.60 5.79 -2.16
N LEU A 310 -11.45 5.14 -1.88
CA LEU A 310 -10.15 5.83 -1.86
C LEU A 310 -9.71 6.30 -3.25
N HIS A 311 -9.98 5.52 -4.29
CA HIS A 311 -9.69 5.89 -5.67
C HIS A 311 -10.45 7.15 -6.10
N GLU A 312 -11.74 7.25 -5.76
CA GLU A 312 -12.51 8.48 -5.95
C GLU A 312 -11.95 9.65 -5.12
N ALA A 313 -11.48 9.39 -3.89
CA ALA A 313 -10.90 10.42 -3.03
C ALA A 313 -9.57 10.99 -3.56
N GLU A 314 -8.70 10.13 -4.11
CA GLU A 314 -7.45 10.52 -4.77
C GLU A 314 -7.73 11.48 -5.92
N HIS A 315 -8.67 11.15 -6.80
CA HIS A 315 -9.02 12.01 -7.92
C HIS A 315 -9.85 13.23 -7.55
N ALA A 316 -10.60 13.18 -6.45
CA ALA A 316 -11.16 14.38 -5.86
C ALA A 316 -10.04 15.33 -5.40
N GLU A 317 -8.98 14.83 -4.77
CA GLU A 317 -7.82 15.64 -4.36
C GLU A 317 -7.15 16.33 -5.55
N ASP A 318 -6.96 15.64 -6.68
CA ASP A 318 -6.42 16.24 -7.91
C ASP A 318 -7.23 17.47 -8.34
N LEU A 319 -8.57 17.35 -8.32
CA LEU A 319 -9.46 18.47 -8.63
C LEU A 319 -9.38 19.59 -7.60
N TRP A 320 -9.25 19.27 -6.31
CA TRP A 320 -9.10 20.27 -5.25
C TRP A 320 -7.78 21.03 -5.36
N ARG A 321 -6.66 20.35 -5.62
CA ARG A 321 -5.36 20.98 -5.85
C ARG A 321 -5.41 21.92 -7.04
N TYR A 322 -5.99 21.49 -8.16
CA TYR A 322 -6.21 22.35 -9.32
C TYR A 322 -6.99 23.62 -8.95
N ARG A 323 -8.10 23.49 -8.20
CA ARG A 323 -8.92 24.64 -7.76
C ARG A 323 -8.20 25.56 -6.78
N ALA A 324 -7.30 25.03 -5.96
CA ALA A 324 -6.45 25.80 -5.07
C ALA A 324 -5.32 26.55 -5.81
N GLY A 325 -5.08 26.23 -7.09
CA GLY A 325 -3.95 26.74 -7.86
C GLY A 325 -2.64 26.02 -7.54
N GLU A 326 -2.73 24.77 -7.05
CA GLU A 326 -1.62 23.91 -6.63
C GLU A 326 -1.31 22.79 -7.66
N GLY A 327 -1.85 22.91 -8.87
CA GLY A 327 -1.66 21.96 -9.99
C GLY A 327 -0.53 22.31 -10.95
#